data_AF-A0A7Y9HJ00-F1
#
_entry.id   AF-A0A7Y9HJ00-F1
#
_cell.length_a   1.000
_cell.length_b   1.000
_cell.length_c   1.000
_cell.angle_alpha   90.00
_cell.angle_beta   90.00
_cell.angle_gamma   90.00
#
_symmetry.space_group_name_H-M   'P 1'
#
loop_
_entity.id
_entity.type
_entity.pdbx_description
1 polymer ?
#
loop_
_entity_poly.entity_id
_entity_poly.type
_entity_poly.pdbx_seq_one_letter_code
_entity_poly.pdbx_strand_id
1 'polypeptide(L)'
;MAIDFATLKHMAEQSAAVTQACGCHDARLLAWRPLPPASPLEPGQFQEAGSLVEDPYDEPTFKEYHAAGTQLQSDDAPIAPRYYPANRSEVVRCVQCGRLYLRYTEGGGYFTEVRLRALRPELLVDVA
;
A
#
# COMPACT_ATOMS: atom_id res chain seq x y z
N MET A 1 -0.49 -7.80 12.30
CA MET A 1 0.27 -7.20 13.44
C MET A 1 0.71 -5.82 13.00
N ALA A 2 0.42 -4.78 13.80
CA ALA A 2 0.83 -3.42 13.48
C ALA A 2 2.37 -3.32 13.45
N ILE A 3 2.91 -2.64 12.42
CA ILE A 3 4.35 -2.43 12.26
C ILE A 3 4.67 -0.94 12.38
N ASP A 4 5.87 -0.63 12.88
CA ASP A 4 6.35 0.75 12.97
C ASP A 4 6.96 1.26 11.65
N PHE A 5 7.24 2.57 11.59
CA PHE A 5 7.82 3.20 10.41
C PHE A 5 9.18 2.62 10.03
N ALA A 6 10.02 2.27 11.01
CA ALA A 6 11.34 1.70 10.77
C ALA A 6 11.24 0.34 10.07
N THR A 7 10.33 -0.53 10.54
CA THR A 7 10.03 -1.82 9.93
C THR A 7 9.47 -1.65 8.52
N LEU A 8 8.52 -0.72 8.33
CA LEU A 8 7.95 -0.42 7.03
C LEU A 8 9.03 0.06 6.04
N LYS A 9 9.94 0.92 6.47
CA LYS A 9 11.04 1.42 5.65
C LYS A 9 11.99 0.30 5.23
N HIS A 10 12.37 -0.57 6.16
CA HIS A 10 13.20 -1.73 5.85
C HIS A 10 12.52 -2.67 4.83
N MET A 11 11.23 -2.92 5.00
CA MET A 11 10.40 -3.67 4.05
C MET A 11 10.38 -3.04 2.66
N ALA A 12 10.24 -1.71 2.57
CA ALA A 12 10.26 -0.99 1.30
C ALA A 12 11.61 -1.11 0.58
N GLU A 13 12.72 -0.98 1.31
CA GLU A 13 14.08 -1.16 0.76
C GLU A 13 14.29 -2.58 0.22
N GLN A 14 13.83 -3.61 0.95
CA GLN A 14 13.87 -5.00 0.50
C GLN A 14 13.05 -5.21 -0.78
N SER A 15 11.85 -4.61 -0.86
CA SER A 15 10.98 -4.67 -2.04
C SER A 15 11.65 -4.04 -3.26
N ALA A 16 12.25 -2.86 -3.09
CA ALA A 16 12.93 -2.13 -4.15
C ALA A 16 14.18 -2.87 -4.68
N ALA A 17 14.83 -3.69 -3.84
CA ALA A 17 15.97 -4.51 -4.24
C ALA A 17 15.59 -5.73 -5.11
N VAL A 18 14.30 -6.08 -5.23
CA VAL A 18 13.88 -7.21 -6.07
C VAL A 18 14.04 -6.86 -7.55
N THR A 19 14.92 -7.57 -8.25
CA THR A 19 15.18 -7.41 -9.69
C THR A 19 14.46 -8.44 -10.56
N GLN A 20 13.93 -9.51 -9.96
CA GLN A 20 13.22 -10.57 -10.68
C GLN A 20 12.02 -10.01 -11.45
N ALA A 21 11.88 -10.36 -12.73
CA ALA A 21 10.70 -10.05 -13.52
C ALA A 21 9.49 -10.79 -12.95
N CYS A 22 8.36 -10.08 -12.77
CA CYS A 22 7.14 -10.66 -12.21
C CYS A 22 5.93 -9.87 -12.69
N GLY A 23 4.81 -10.56 -12.95
CA GLY A 23 3.56 -9.93 -13.36
C GLY A 23 2.93 -9.01 -12.31
N CYS A 24 3.41 -9.05 -11.05
CA CYS A 24 2.98 -8.07 -10.05
C CYS A 24 3.56 -6.67 -10.29
N HIS A 25 4.66 -6.55 -11.04
CA HIS A 25 5.30 -5.26 -11.29
C HIS A 25 4.57 -4.53 -12.44
N ASP A 26 3.45 -3.92 -12.11
CA ASP A 26 2.58 -3.19 -13.03
C ASP A 26 2.56 -1.70 -12.69
N ALA A 27 2.73 -0.84 -13.70
CA ALA A 27 2.75 0.61 -13.51
C ALA A 27 1.45 1.16 -12.88
N ARG A 28 0.32 0.46 -13.03
CA ARG A 28 -0.96 0.82 -12.39
C ARG A 28 -0.90 0.78 -10.87
N LEU A 29 0.06 0.06 -10.30
CA LEU A 29 0.26 -0.05 -8.85
C LEU A 29 1.16 1.05 -8.30
N LEU A 30 1.68 1.99 -9.10
CA LEU A 30 2.51 3.09 -8.59
C LEU A 30 1.72 4.10 -7.74
N ALA A 31 0.45 4.28 -8.07
CA ALA A 31 -0.51 5.10 -7.35
C ALA A 31 -1.65 4.25 -6.77
N TRP A 32 -2.48 4.86 -5.91
CA TRP A 32 -3.69 4.21 -5.43
C TRP A 32 -4.71 4.11 -6.57
N ARG A 33 -4.94 2.90 -7.07
CA ARG A 33 -5.92 2.62 -8.11
C ARG A 33 -6.76 1.38 -7.78
N PRO A 34 -8.03 1.36 -8.19
CA PRO A 34 -8.87 0.17 -8.04
C PRO A 34 -8.30 -0.97 -8.88
N LEU A 35 -8.29 -2.18 -8.32
CA LEU A 35 -7.91 -3.36 -9.06
C LEU A 35 -9.05 -3.80 -9.97
N PRO A 36 -8.78 -4.09 -11.25
CA PRO A 36 -9.80 -4.67 -12.10
C PRO A 36 -10.21 -6.06 -11.57
N PRO A 37 -11.49 -6.46 -11.70
CA PRO A 37 -12.00 -7.74 -11.20
C PRO A 37 -11.28 -8.99 -11.76
N ALA A 38 -10.63 -8.86 -12.92
CA ALA A 38 -9.85 -9.93 -13.56
C ALA A 38 -8.32 -9.68 -13.48
N SER A 39 -7.88 -8.84 -12.53
CA SER A 39 -6.45 -8.62 -12.30
C SER A 39 -5.80 -9.92 -11.85
N PRO A 40 -4.61 -10.29 -12.34
CA PRO A 40 -3.89 -11.46 -11.85
C PRO A 40 -3.64 -11.41 -10.33
N LEU A 41 -3.77 -10.25 -9.68
CA LEU A 41 -3.67 -10.02 -8.22
C LEU A 41 -4.82 -10.65 -7.39
N GLU A 42 -5.38 -11.76 -7.88
CA GLU A 42 -6.43 -12.60 -7.28
C GLU A 42 -6.03 -13.21 -5.92
N PRO A 43 -6.99 -13.74 -5.14
CA PRO A 43 -6.73 -14.41 -3.87
C PRO A 43 -5.63 -15.49 -4.01
N GLY A 44 -4.54 -15.35 -3.24
CA GLY A 44 -3.43 -16.31 -3.21
C GLY A 44 -2.09 -15.81 -3.80
N GLN A 45 -2.06 -14.69 -4.53
CA GLN A 45 -0.79 -14.12 -5.00
C GLN A 45 -0.06 -13.26 -3.96
N PHE A 46 -0.77 -12.86 -2.91
CA PHE A 46 -0.25 -12.02 -1.85
C PHE A 46 -0.47 -12.64 -0.49
N GLN A 47 0.59 -12.62 0.32
CA GLN A 47 0.57 -12.99 1.73
C GLN A 47 0.67 -11.72 2.58
N GLU A 48 -0.09 -11.64 3.67
CA GLU A 48 0.07 -10.56 4.64
C GLU A 48 1.47 -10.61 5.29
N ALA A 49 2.13 -9.46 5.35
CA ALA A 49 3.47 -9.29 5.92
C ALA A 49 3.48 -8.36 7.14
N GLY A 50 2.46 -7.52 7.31
CA GLY A 50 2.28 -6.59 8.43
C GLY A 50 1.07 -5.69 8.20
N SER A 51 0.72 -4.87 9.19
CA SER A 51 -0.40 -3.92 9.11
C SER A 51 0.06 -2.52 9.47
N LEU A 52 -0.50 -1.50 8.80
CA LEU A 52 -0.37 -0.08 9.20
C LEU A 52 -1.58 0.40 10.00
N VAL A 53 -2.55 -0.47 10.25
CA VAL A 53 -3.66 -0.20 11.17
C VAL A 53 -3.10 -0.29 12.58
N GLU A 54 -2.91 0.86 13.23
CA GLU A 54 -2.36 0.94 14.59
C GLU A 54 -3.30 0.31 15.64
N ASP A 55 -4.59 0.65 15.56
CA ASP A 55 -5.65 0.07 16.41
C ASP A 55 -6.84 -0.36 15.53
N PRO A 56 -7.23 -1.65 15.51
CA PRO A 56 -8.35 -2.14 14.70
C PRO A 56 -9.73 -1.72 15.23
N TYR A 57 -9.82 -1.15 16.43
CA TYR A 57 -11.07 -0.69 17.04
C TYR A 57 -11.29 0.82 16.90
N ASP A 58 -10.24 1.59 16.59
CA ASP A 58 -10.34 3.02 16.32
C ASP A 58 -10.74 3.29 14.87
N GLU A 59 -11.46 4.40 14.65
CA GLU A 59 -11.80 4.85 13.30
C GLU A 59 -10.61 5.62 12.68
N PRO A 60 -9.99 5.12 11.61
CA PRO A 60 -8.86 5.79 10.97
C PRO A 60 -9.30 7.11 10.32
N THR A 61 -8.47 8.14 10.45
CA THR A 61 -8.70 9.41 9.77
C THR A 61 -8.73 9.28 8.24
N PHE A 62 -9.55 10.10 7.58
CA PHE A 62 -9.57 10.29 6.13
C PHE A 62 -8.67 11.44 5.65
N LYS A 63 -7.87 12.03 6.55
CA LYS A 63 -6.94 13.12 6.20
C LYS A 63 -5.83 12.60 5.29
N GLU A 64 -5.69 13.20 4.12
CA GLU A 64 -4.61 12.93 3.17
C GLU A 64 -3.38 13.79 3.49
N TYR A 65 -2.19 13.30 3.14
CA TYR A 65 -0.94 14.06 3.23
C TYR A 65 -0.39 14.32 1.83
N HIS A 66 -0.44 15.56 1.37
CA HIS A 66 0.00 15.96 0.03
C HIS A 66 0.77 17.30 0.07
N ALA A 67 1.89 17.35 0.79
CA ALA A 67 2.67 18.58 0.98
C ALA A 67 3.17 19.23 -0.33
N ALA A 68 3.34 18.42 -1.39
CA ALA A 68 3.75 18.87 -2.72
C ALA A 68 2.58 19.06 -3.72
N GLY A 69 1.33 19.02 -3.26
CA GLY A 69 0.15 19.18 -4.11
C GLY A 69 -0.20 17.96 -4.99
N THR A 70 0.34 16.79 -4.66
CA THR A 70 -0.04 15.50 -5.27
C THR A 70 -1.49 15.12 -4.94
N GLN A 71 -2.02 14.11 -5.62
CA GLN A 71 -3.32 13.49 -5.33
C GLN A 71 -3.13 11.97 -5.11
N LEU A 72 -4.14 11.26 -4.62
CA LEU A 72 -4.06 9.81 -4.41
C LEU A 72 -3.64 9.01 -5.67
N GLN A 73 -4.07 9.47 -6.85
CA GLN A 73 -3.77 8.85 -8.14
C GLN A 73 -2.42 9.27 -8.72
N SER A 74 -1.69 10.17 -8.04
CA SER A 74 -0.33 10.54 -8.42
C SER A 74 0.65 9.43 -8.05
N ASP A 75 1.48 9.02 -9.01
CA ASP A 75 2.47 7.96 -8.80
C ASP A 75 3.47 8.35 -7.69
N ASP A 76 3.81 9.63 -7.59
CA ASP A 76 4.74 10.24 -6.65
C ASP A 76 4.09 10.77 -5.35
N ALA A 77 2.81 10.46 -5.11
CA ALA A 77 2.17 10.82 -3.84
C ALA A 77 2.96 10.23 -2.65
N PRO A 78 3.14 10.96 -1.54
CA PRO A 78 3.84 10.39 -0.39
C PRO A 78 3.05 9.20 0.21
N ILE A 79 3.78 8.31 0.88
CA ILE A 79 3.24 7.23 1.70
C ILE A 79 3.50 7.62 3.16
N ALA A 80 2.49 8.21 3.80
CA ALA A 80 2.52 8.65 5.19
C ALA A 80 1.66 7.70 6.04
N PRO A 81 2.24 6.79 6.84
CA PRO A 81 1.48 5.71 7.49
C PRO A 81 0.32 6.15 8.40
N ARG A 82 0.36 7.37 8.95
CA ARG A 82 -0.69 7.93 9.82
C ARG A 82 -1.83 8.61 9.07
N TYR A 83 -1.76 8.67 7.73
CA TYR A 83 -2.69 9.40 6.88
C TYR A 83 -3.40 8.47 5.91
N TYR A 84 -4.56 8.92 5.43
CA TYR A 84 -5.33 8.17 4.44
C TYR A 84 -4.57 8.08 3.10
N PRO A 85 -4.57 6.91 2.45
CA PRO A 85 -5.19 5.64 2.86
C PRO A 85 -4.21 4.66 3.55
N ALA A 86 -2.96 5.07 3.78
CA ALA A 86 -1.93 4.19 4.34
C ALA A 86 -2.28 3.71 5.76
N ASN A 87 -2.91 4.54 6.58
CA ASN A 87 -3.39 4.21 7.94
C ASN A 87 -4.50 3.14 7.99
N ARG A 88 -5.01 2.71 6.83
CA ARG A 88 -6.02 1.64 6.70
C ARG A 88 -5.48 0.41 5.97
N SER A 89 -4.18 0.40 5.69
CA SER A 89 -3.59 -0.54 4.75
C SER A 89 -2.87 -1.68 5.45
N GLU A 90 -3.01 -2.86 4.89
CA GLU A 90 -2.15 -4.01 5.15
C GLU A 90 -0.93 -3.96 4.23
N VAL A 91 0.23 -4.36 4.76
CA VAL A 91 1.42 -4.64 3.96
C VAL A 91 1.34 -6.08 3.48
N VAL A 92 1.38 -6.25 2.16
CA VAL A 92 1.26 -7.56 1.53
C VAL A 92 2.45 -7.86 0.63
N ARG A 93 2.91 -9.11 0.66
CA ARG A 93 4.06 -9.61 -0.09
C ARG A 93 3.60 -10.48 -1.25
N CYS A 94 4.10 -10.21 -2.45
CA CYS A 94 3.94 -11.09 -3.59
C CYS A 94 4.63 -12.43 -3.31
N VAL A 95 3.88 -13.53 -3.38
CA VAL A 95 4.42 -14.88 -3.09
C VAL A 95 5.42 -15.37 -4.13
N GLN A 96 5.45 -14.75 -5.32
CA GLN A 96 6.32 -15.16 -6.44
C GLN A 96 7.69 -14.49 -6.42
N CYS A 97 7.75 -13.18 -6.12
CA CYS A 97 8.99 -12.41 -6.19
C CYS A 97 9.37 -11.67 -4.90
N GLY A 98 8.50 -11.67 -3.89
CA GLY A 98 8.78 -11.02 -2.61
C GLY A 98 8.56 -9.50 -2.57
N ARG A 99 8.20 -8.84 -3.68
CA ARG A 99 7.85 -7.41 -3.67
C ARG A 99 6.66 -7.13 -2.74
N LEU A 100 6.70 -5.99 -2.08
CA LEU A 100 5.73 -5.56 -1.09
C LEU A 100 4.85 -4.42 -1.61
N TYR A 101 3.60 -4.44 -1.17
CA TYR A 101 2.56 -3.51 -1.57
C TYR A 101 1.73 -3.14 -0.34
N LEU A 102 1.06 -1.99 -0.39
CA LEU A 102 0.01 -1.62 0.54
C LEU A 102 -1.34 -1.97 -0.07
N ARG A 103 -2.21 -2.59 0.72
CA ARG A 103 -3.55 -3.01 0.32
C ARG A 103 -4.58 -2.47 1.30
N TYR A 104 -5.63 -1.82 0.80
CA TYR A 104 -6.81 -1.55 1.59
C TYR A 104 -8.08 -1.80 0.78
N THR A 105 -9.18 -2.03 1.48
CA THR A 105 -10.50 -2.14 0.88
C THR A 105 -11.25 -0.84 1.12
N GLU A 106 -11.60 -0.15 0.04
CA GLU A 106 -12.48 1.00 0.09
C GLU A 106 -13.93 0.50 0.07
N GLY A 107 -14.72 0.93 1.07
CA GLY A 107 -16.14 0.63 1.14
C GLY A 107 -16.96 1.87 0.80
N GLY A 108 -17.86 1.74 -0.17
CA GLY A 108 -18.97 2.66 -0.41
C GLY A 108 -20.30 2.01 0.00
N GLY A 109 -21.39 2.79 0.00
CA GLY A 109 -22.71 2.29 0.43
C GLY A 109 -23.24 1.09 -0.37
N TYR A 110 -22.72 0.85 -1.58
CA TYR A 110 -23.14 -0.24 -2.47
C TYR A 110 -21.98 -1.00 -3.14
N PHE A 111 -20.73 -0.71 -2.78
CA PHE A 111 -19.56 -1.33 -3.41
C PHE A 111 -18.41 -1.53 -2.42
N THR A 112 -17.55 -2.50 -2.71
CA THR A 112 -16.25 -2.66 -2.06
C THR A 112 -15.19 -2.85 -3.13
N GLU A 113 -14.12 -2.06 -3.06
CA GLU A 113 -13.02 -2.11 -4.02
C GLU A 113 -11.70 -2.30 -3.30
N VAL A 114 -10.93 -3.30 -3.72
CA VAL A 114 -9.56 -3.47 -3.25
C VAL A 114 -8.66 -2.55 -4.05
N ARG A 115 -7.84 -1.76 -3.34
CA ARG A 115 -6.81 -0.91 -3.90
C ARG A 115 -5.45 -1.42 -3.45
N LEU A 116 -4.50 -1.46 -4.39
CA LEU A 116 -3.11 -1.81 -4.14
C LEU A 116 -2.21 -0.65 -4.54
N ARG A 117 -1.09 -0.50 -3.83
CA ARG A 117 -0.02 0.43 -4.17
C ARG A 117 1.34 -0.18 -3.87
N ALA A 118 2.30 -0.04 -4.78
CA ALA A 118 3.67 -0.49 -4.58
C ALA A 118 4.31 0.22 -3.39
N LEU A 119 4.93 -0.55 -2.50
CA LEU A 119 5.65 -0.01 -1.36
C LEU A 119 7.04 0.45 -1.82
N ARG A 120 7.19 1.76 -2.06
CA ARG A 120 8.41 2.38 -2.57
C ARG A 120 9.11 3.22 -1.51
N PRO A 121 10.40 2.96 -1.21
CA PRO A 121 11.10 3.62 -0.11
C PRO A 121 11.26 5.13 -0.31
N GLU A 122 11.42 5.58 -1.56
CA GLU A 122 11.60 7.00 -1.90
C GLU A 122 10.36 7.87 -1.64
N LEU A 123 9.19 7.26 -1.42
CA LEU A 123 7.93 7.96 -1.13
C LEU A 123 7.54 7.91 0.35
N LEU A 124 8.26 7.15 1.18
CA LEU A 124 7.94 7.02 2.59
C LEU A 124 8.28 8.32 3.34
N VAL A 125 7.31 8.81 4.11
CA VAL A 125 7.48 9.98 4.97
C VAL A 125 7.00 9.66 6.38
N ASP A 126 7.82 10.01 7.37
CA ASP A 126 7.48 9.88 8.79
C ASP A 126 7.01 11.26 9.29
N VAL A 127 5.69 11.44 9.29
CA VAL A 127 5.04 12.71 9.63
C VAL A 127 4.00 12.45 10.72
N ALA A 128 3.98 13.35 11.71
CA ALA A 128 3.07 13.27 12.85
C ALA A 128 1.64 13.70 12.52
#